data_AF-A0ABD7H0K6-F1
#
_entry.id   AF-A0ABD7H0K6-F1
#
_cell.length_a   1.000
_cell.length_b   1.000
_cell.length_c   1.000
_cell.angle_alpha   90.00
_cell.angle_beta   90.00
_cell.angle_gamma   90.00
#
_symmetry.space_group_name_H-M   'P 1'
#
loop_
_entity.id
_entity.type
_entity.pdbx_description
1 polymer ?
#
loop_
_entity_poly.entity_id
_entity_poly.type
_entity_poly.pdbx_seq_one_letter_code
_entity_poly.pdbx_strand_id
1 'polypeptide(L)'
;MVEVKKYYKGNVDFIAGEGIILNEFIGDVTTRQINIIDGEYYASSSLLDKNDKVGFLLYDGKKSDLDLSDAEEISNEEFETFWQTSTSSLQEKKRIKYLSGDAVEPLKKSTVIAHIVNNKGKWGKGFVLSLSNKYPAAKKHYLSSFKENNFPELGMVDFVIVDAQEQIFIANMYAQDGIKKNINDRKQYVSYASLEVCLEKLSDFALVNRLSVQMPRIGAGLGGGDWNVIETLIQKKICYKMIDCSVITL
;
A
#
# COMPACT_ATOMS: atom_id res chain seq x y z
N MET A 1 -5.02 0.00 17.23
CA MET A 1 -6.28 -0.60 16.74
C MET A 1 -6.25 -0.49 15.23
N VAL A 2 -6.68 -1.52 14.50
CA VAL A 2 -6.84 -1.39 13.04
C VAL A 2 -8.08 -0.52 12.84
N GLU A 3 -7.91 0.66 12.24
CA GLU A 3 -9.04 1.55 11.97
C GLU A 3 -9.95 0.89 10.93
N VAL A 4 -11.25 0.89 11.23
CA VAL A 4 -12.26 0.26 10.39
C VAL A 4 -12.52 1.15 9.18
N LYS A 5 -12.48 0.57 7.99
CA LYS A 5 -12.86 1.25 6.75
C LYS A 5 -14.35 1.56 6.76
N LYS A 6 -14.70 2.79 6.39
CA LYS A 6 -16.09 3.21 6.21
C LYS A 6 -16.28 3.87 4.85
N TYR A 7 -17.46 3.70 4.29
CA TYR A 7 -17.78 4.15 2.94
C TYR A 7 -19.04 4.99 2.97
N TYR A 8 -19.00 6.14 2.32
CA TYR A 8 -20.14 7.04 2.26
C TYR A 8 -20.43 7.43 0.82
N LYS A 9 -21.71 7.66 0.53
CA LYS A 9 -22.22 8.15 -0.74
C LYS A 9 -23.16 9.32 -0.48
N GLY A 10 -22.97 10.43 -1.17
CA GLY A 10 -23.77 11.63 -0.98
C GLY A 10 -23.90 12.45 -2.26
N ASN A 11 -24.84 13.39 -2.26
CA ASN A 11 -24.95 14.40 -3.30
C ASN A 11 -24.06 15.60 -2.94
N VAL A 12 -23.46 16.24 -3.93
CA VAL A 12 -22.60 17.41 -3.74
C VAL A 12 -22.65 18.33 -4.95
N ASP A 13 -22.44 19.62 -4.72
CA ASP A 13 -22.23 20.61 -5.78
C ASP A 13 -20.76 20.65 -6.18
N PHE A 14 -20.45 20.19 -7.39
CA PHE A 14 -19.14 20.35 -8.03
C PHE A 14 -19.08 21.66 -8.84
N ILE A 15 -17.88 22.00 -9.34
CA ILE A 15 -17.65 23.20 -10.18
C ILE A 15 -18.59 23.22 -11.40
N ALA A 16 -18.82 22.05 -12.02
CA ALA A 16 -19.67 21.94 -13.21
C ALA A 16 -21.15 21.65 -12.92
N GLY A 17 -21.55 21.49 -11.65
CA GLY A 17 -22.95 21.23 -11.26
C GLY A 17 -23.10 20.17 -10.18
N GLU A 18 -24.35 19.81 -9.89
CA GLU A 18 -24.72 18.76 -8.94
C GLU A 18 -24.21 17.38 -9.40
N GLY A 19 -23.77 16.57 -8.45
CA GLY A 19 -23.33 15.20 -8.72
C GLY A 19 -23.30 14.34 -7.46
N ILE A 20 -22.71 13.15 -7.59
CA ILE A 20 -22.58 12.17 -6.52
C ILE A 20 -21.11 12.04 -6.16
N ILE A 21 -20.83 12.01 -4.86
CA ILE A 21 -19.51 11.70 -4.30
C ILE A 21 -19.58 10.39 -3.53
N LEU A 22 -18.55 9.55 -3.68
CA LEU A 22 -18.32 8.38 -2.86
C LEU A 22 -16.94 8.48 -2.21
N ASN A 23 -16.85 8.20 -0.91
CA ASN A 23 -15.62 8.28 -0.15
C ASN A 23 -15.35 6.96 0.57
N GLU A 24 -14.11 6.48 0.50
CA GLU A 24 -13.55 5.54 1.48
C GLU A 24 -12.78 6.33 2.54
N PHE A 25 -13.04 6.03 3.81
CA PHE A 25 -12.29 6.55 4.94
C PHE A 25 -11.60 5.42 5.71
N ILE A 26 -10.36 5.68 6.13
CA ILE A 26 -9.69 4.93 7.19
C ILE A 26 -9.50 5.92 8.35
N GLY A 27 -10.22 5.68 9.45
CA GLY A 27 -10.32 6.65 10.54
C GLY A 27 -10.90 7.97 10.03
N ASP A 28 -10.15 9.06 10.22
CA ASP A 28 -10.52 10.41 9.78
C ASP A 28 -10.01 10.77 8.38
N VAL A 29 -9.24 9.90 7.73
CA VAL A 29 -8.58 10.21 6.45
C VAL A 29 -9.35 9.61 5.28
N THR A 30 -9.73 10.44 4.30
CA THR A 30 -10.25 9.96 3.01
C THR A 30 -9.11 9.29 2.23
N THR A 31 -9.22 8.01 1.91
CA THR A 31 -8.18 7.24 1.22
C THR A 31 -8.45 7.09 -0.27
N ARG A 32 -9.73 6.98 -0.65
CA ARG A 32 -10.18 6.90 -2.03
C ARG A 32 -11.46 7.71 -2.21
N GLN A 33 -11.62 8.31 -3.36
CA GLN A 33 -12.82 9.08 -3.69
C GLN A 33 -13.22 8.87 -5.15
N ILE A 34 -14.51 8.85 -5.39
CA ILE A 34 -15.14 8.77 -6.71
C ILE A 34 -16.09 9.94 -6.81
N ASN A 35 -15.93 10.75 -7.85
CA ASN A 35 -16.81 11.87 -8.15
C ASN A 35 -17.56 11.54 -9.43
N ILE A 36 -18.87 11.71 -9.44
CA ILE A 36 -19.74 11.39 -10.57
C ILE A 36 -20.54 12.63 -10.93
N ILE A 37 -20.36 13.13 -12.15
CA ILE A 37 -21.09 14.30 -12.66
C ILE A 37 -21.46 14.06 -14.12
N ASP A 38 -22.72 14.29 -14.49
CA ASP A 38 -23.27 14.02 -15.82
C ASP A 38 -23.01 12.60 -16.35
N GLY A 39 -22.95 11.60 -15.45
CA GLY A 39 -22.64 10.20 -15.80
C GLY A 39 -21.16 9.90 -16.03
N GLU A 40 -20.28 10.91 -15.95
CA GLU A 40 -18.82 10.76 -16.04
C GLU A 40 -18.22 10.49 -14.66
N TYR A 41 -17.18 9.65 -14.60
CA TYR A 41 -16.55 9.19 -13.37
C TYR A 41 -15.13 9.74 -13.21
N TYR A 42 -14.82 10.28 -12.04
CA TYR A 42 -13.51 10.80 -11.67
C TYR A 42 -13.07 10.21 -10.33
N ALA A 43 -12.31 9.12 -10.39
CA ALA A 43 -11.79 8.43 -9.22
C ALA A 43 -10.31 8.75 -8.97
N SER A 44 -9.94 8.91 -7.70
CA SER A 44 -8.55 9.09 -7.29
C SER A 44 -8.29 8.65 -5.84
N SER A 45 -7.01 8.43 -5.55
CA SER A 45 -6.44 8.27 -4.21
C SER A 45 -5.29 9.27 -3.94
N SER A 46 -5.15 10.27 -4.81
CA SER A 46 -4.08 11.28 -4.76
C SER A 46 -4.66 12.68 -4.53
N LEU A 47 -4.07 13.41 -3.58
CA LEU A 47 -4.39 14.82 -3.33
C LEU A 47 -3.94 15.76 -4.47
N LEU A 48 -3.10 15.27 -5.38
CA LEU A 48 -2.59 16.05 -6.50
C LEU A 48 -3.44 15.93 -7.76
N ASP A 49 -4.33 14.95 -7.82
CA ASP A 49 -5.20 14.77 -8.99
C ASP A 49 -6.31 15.82 -8.98
N LYS A 50 -6.46 16.52 -10.10
CA LYS A 50 -7.46 17.58 -10.32
C LYS A 50 -8.19 17.38 -11.64
N ASN A 51 -9.44 17.80 -11.70
CA ASN A 51 -10.21 17.93 -12.93
C ASN A 51 -10.94 19.28 -12.96
N ASP A 52 -11.17 19.86 -14.14
CA ASP A 52 -11.80 21.17 -14.26
C ASP A 52 -13.29 21.19 -13.86
N LYS A 53 -13.99 20.06 -13.98
CA LYS A 53 -15.40 19.92 -13.59
C LYS A 53 -15.61 19.69 -12.10
N VAL A 54 -14.62 19.07 -11.44
CA VAL A 54 -14.73 18.61 -10.04
C VAL A 54 -13.90 19.47 -9.09
N GLY A 55 -12.73 19.94 -9.52
CA GLY A 55 -11.69 20.43 -8.63
C GLY A 55 -10.74 19.30 -8.23
N PHE A 56 -10.28 19.29 -6.98
CA PHE A 56 -9.46 18.20 -6.46
C PHE A 56 -10.27 16.91 -6.36
N LEU A 57 -9.68 15.79 -6.81
CA LEU A 57 -10.41 14.52 -6.89
C LEU A 57 -10.44 13.74 -5.57
N LEU A 58 -9.71 14.19 -4.56
CA LEU A 58 -9.65 13.60 -3.22
C LEU A 58 -9.72 14.70 -2.17
N TYR A 59 -10.63 14.53 -1.21
CA TYR A 59 -10.73 15.40 -0.04
C TYR A 59 -9.49 15.27 0.87
N ASP A 60 -8.94 16.40 1.30
CA ASP A 60 -7.71 16.51 2.09
C ASP A 60 -7.95 16.79 3.59
N GLY A 61 -9.18 17.16 3.97
CA GLY A 61 -9.57 17.41 5.35
C GLY A 61 -9.89 16.13 6.14
N LYS A 62 -10.39 16.31 7.37
CA LYS A 62 -10.80 15.18 8.21
C LYS A 62 -12.27 14.84 7.99
N LYS A 63 -12.58 13.56 8.13
CA LYS A 63 -13.96 13.07 8.19
C LYS A 63 -14.77 13.76 9.29
N SER A 64 -14.18 14.00 10.45
CA SER A 64 -14.82 14.68 11.59
C SER A 64 -15.32 16.09 11.26
N ASP A 65 -14.76 16.70 10.20
CA ASP A 65 -15.05 18.07 9.80
C ASP A 65 -16.10 18.11 8.66
N LEU A 66 -16.49 16.94 8.14
CA LEU A 66 -17.53 16.81 7.11
C LEU A 66 -18.90 16.66 7.75
N ASP A 67 -19.87 17.43 7.25
CA ASP A 67 -21.27 17.12 7.49
C ASP A 67 -21.69 15.96 6.60
N LEU A 68 -21.96 14.82 7.23
CA LEU A 68 -22.37 13.58 6.58
C LEU A 68 -23.83 13.22 6.93
N SER A 69 -24.63 14.16 7.46
CA SER A 69 -26.02 13.90 7.87
C SER A 69 -26.87 13.36 6.74
N ASP A 70 -26.62 13.84 5.52
CA ASP A 70 -27.37 13.52 4.31
C ASP A 70 -26.66 12.46 3.46
N ALA A 71 -25.52 11.94 3.94
CA ALA A 71 -24.77 10.88 3.27
C ALA A 71 -25.23 9.49 3.72
N GLU A 72 -25.34 8.58 2.77
CA GLU A 72 -25.62 7.16 3.01
C GLU A 72 -24.31 6.42 3.32
N GLU A 73 -24.23 5.71 4.46
CA GLU A 73 -23.14 4.76 4.71
C GLU A 73 -23.39 3.49 3.88
N ILE A 74 -22.50 3.23 2.91
CA ILE A 74 -22.63 2.10 1.97
C ILE A 74 -21.69 0.95 2.34
N SER A 75 -21.89 -0.21 1.74
CA SER A 75 -21.00 -1.36 1.93
C SER A 75 -19.69 -1.20 1.14
N ASN A 76 -18.64 -1.91 1.57
CA ASN A 76 -17.40 -2.04 0.79
C ASN A 76 -17.67 -2.64 -0.60
N GLU A 77 -18.58 -3.61 -0.71
CA GLU A 77 -18.92 -4.25 -1.99
C GLU A 77 -19.55 -3.27 -2.99
N GLU A 78 -20.44 -2.40 -2.50
CA GLU A 78 -21.00 -1.33 -3.32
C GLU A 78 -19.91 -0.34 -3.75
N PHE A 79 -19.08 0.15 -2.82
CA PHE A 79 -17.99 1.07 -3.16
C PHE A 79 -17.04 0.47 -4.20
N GLU A 80 -16.66 -0.81 -4.06
CA GLU A 80 -15.78 -1.49 -5.01
C GLU A 80 -16.40 -1.64 -6.40
N THR A 81 -17.72 -1.78 -6.51
CA THR A 81 -18.43 -1.80 -7.80
C THR A 81 -18.28 -0.45 -8.53
N PHE A 82 -18.47 0.66 -7.80
CA PHE A 82 -18.22 2.01 -8.33
C PHE A 82 -16.74 2.25 -8.63
N TRP A 83 -15.84 1.79 -7.77
CA TRP A 83 -14.39 1.96 -7.96
C TRP A 83 -13.91 1.21 -9.20
N GLN A 84 -14.33 -0.04 -9.38
CA GLN A 84 -13.99 -0.83 -10.56
C GLN A 84 -14.48 -0.16 -11.85
N THR A 85 -15.73 0.33 -11.85
CA THR A 85 -16.34 1.01 -13.00
C THR A 85 -15.58 2.29 -13.34
N SER A 86 -15.39 3.17 -12.36
CA SER A 86 -14.74 4.48 -12.51
C SER A 86 -13.27 4.41 -12.92
N THR A 87 -12.60 3.30 -12.61
CA THR A 87 -11.16 3.15 -12.87
C THR A 87 -10.85 2.18 -14.03
N SER A 88 -11.88 1.66 -14.72
CA SER A 88 -11.73 0.68 -15.81
C SER A 88 -10.86 1.19 -16.97
N SER A 89 -10.95 2.48 -17.30
CA SER A 89 -10.16 3.15 -18.34
C SER A 89 -8.76 3.59 -17.88
N LEU A 90 -8.47 3.55 -16.58
CA LEU A 90 -7.22 4.05 -15.97
C LEU A 90 -6.12 2.99 -15.84
N GLN A 91 -6.07 2.02 -16.77
CA GLN A 91 -5.18 0.86 -16.68
C GLN A 91 -3.69 1.22 -16.61
N GLU A 92 -3.27 2.33 -17.22
CA GLU A 92 -1.89 2.82 -17.12
C GLU A 92 -1.50 3.32 -15.73
N LYS A 93 -2.41 4.03 -15.04
CA LYS A 93 -2.20 4.49 -13.66
C LYS A 93 -2.17 3.34 -12.64
N LYS A 94 -2.53 2.12 -13.05
CA LYS A 94 -2.63 0.92 -12.21
C LYS A 94 -1.49 -0.08 -12.43
N ARG A 95 -0.39 0.31 -13.08
CA ARG A 95 0.72 -0.59 -13.35
C ARG A 95 1.93 -0.32 -12.47
N ILE A 96 2.64 -1.40 -12.16
CA ILE A 96 3.94 -1.34 -11.51
C ILE A 96 4.93 -0.69 -12.49
N LYS A 97 5.69 0.29 -11.98
CA LYS A 97 6.80 0.90 -12.71
C LYS A 97 8.07 0.10 -12.42
N TYR A 98 8.69 -0.48 -13.44
CA TYR A 98 9.98 -1.17 -13.31
C TYR A 98 11.12 -0.22 -13.62
N LEU A 99 12.06 -0.09 -12.68
CA LEU A 99 13.18 0.85 -12.78
C LEU A 99 14.48 0.16 -12.36
N SER A 100 15.60 0.60 -12.93
CA SER A 100 16.93 0.10 -12.55
C SER A 100 17.55 0.91 -11.42
N GLY A 101 18.14 0.26 -10.42
CA GLY A 101 18.83 0.93 -9.32
C GLY A 101 18.91 0.11 -8.03
N ASP A 102 19.31 0.75 -6.93
CA ASP A 102 19.25 0.15 -5.59
C ASP A 102 17.90 0.49 -4.93
N ALA A 103 17.11 -0.54 -4.61
CA ALA A 103 15.80 -0.37 -3.99
C ALA A 103 15.84 0.26 -2.59
N VAL A 104 17.02 0.37 -1.95
CA VAL A 104 17.22 1.07 -0.67
C VAL A 104 17.26 2.60 -0.84
N GLU A 105 17.51 3.08 -2.06
CA GLU A 105 17.51 4.50 -2.39
C GLU A 105 16.09 4.95 -2.74
N PRO A 106 15.40 5.76 -1.90
CA PRO A 106 14.05 6.19 -2.19
C PRO A 106 14.04 7.07 -3.45
N LEU A 107 13.19 6.75 -4.42
CA LEU A 107 13.06 7.53 -5.66
C LEU A 107 12.48 8.93 -5.44
N LYS A 108 11.70 9.11 -4.35
CA LYS A 108 11.08 10.37 -3.97
C LYS A 108 10.75 10.41 -2.47
N LYS A 109 10.45 11.61 -1.98
CA LYS A 109 9.88 11.84 -0.64
C LYS A 109 8.55 11.11 -0.48
N SER A 110 8.11 10.94 0.77
CA SER A 110 6.83 10.31 1.11
C SER A 110 6.72 8.93 0.46
N THR A 111 7.63 8.03 0.86
CA THR A 111 7.77 6.70 0.28
C THR A 111 7.94 5.64 1.35
N VAL A 112 7.26 4.51 1.17
CA VAL A 112 7.50 3.29 1.94
C VAL A 112 8.28 2.28 1.08
N ILE A 113 9.46 1.87 1.57
CA ILE A 113 10.26 0.81 1.00
C ILE A 113 9.82 -0.51 1.63
N ALA A 114 9.10 -1.33 0.86
CA ALA A 114 8.52 -2.59 1.32
C ALA A 114 9.42 -3.78 0.98
N HIS A 115 9.58 -4.71 1.92
CA HIS A 115 10.26 -5.97 1.69
C HIS A 115 9.70 -7.10 2.57
N ILE A 116 10.03 -8.34 2.22
CA ILE A 116 9.58 -9.52 2.97
C ILE A 116 10.64 -9.94 3.99
N VAL A 117 10.19 -10.14 5.22
CA VAL A 117 10.97 -10.73 6.32
C VAL A 117 10.44 -12.12 6.70
N ASN A 118 11.29 -12.93 7.33
CA ASN A 118 10.91 -14.24 7.83
C ASN A 118 10.43 -14.21 9.28
N ASN A 119 9.63 -15.20 9.66
CA ASN A 119 9.17 -15.42 11.03
C ASN A 119 10.19 -16.13 11.94
N LYS A 120 11.50 -16.08 11.64
CA LYS A 120 12.56 -16.77 12.43
C LYS A 120 13.62 -15.83 13.04
N GLY A 121 13.42 -14.51 12.96
CA GLY A 121 14.38 -13.53 13.48
C GLY A 121 15.72 -13.54 12.74
N LYS A 122 15.76 -14.00 11.48
CA LYS A 122 17.00 -14.10 10.70
C LYS A 122 17.13 -12.94 9.72
N TRP A 123 18.24 -12.21 9.83
CA TRP A 123 18.51 -11.02 9.03
C TRP A 123 19.98 -11.00 8.59
N GLY A 124 20.28 -11.45 7.37
CA GLY A 124 21.68 -11.55 6.95
C GLY A 124 21.97 -11.98 5.51
N LYS A 125 20.99 -12.05 4.62
CA LYS A 125 21.21 -12.39 3.20
C LYS A 125 20.23 -11.64 2.29
N GLY A 126 20.72 -11.17 1.15
CA GLY A 126 19.93 -10.44 0.16
C GLY A 126 19.72 -8.97 0.53
N PHE A 127 18.58 -8.41 0.10
CA PHE A 127 18.21 -7.00 0.22
C PHE A 127 18.44 -6.40 1.61
N VAL A 128 18.17 -7.19 2.65
CA VAL A 128 18.27 -6.81 4.05
C VAL A 128 19.67 -6.34 4.47
N LEU A 129 20.72 -6.73 3.74
CA LEU A 129 22.11 -6.28 3.98
C LEU A 129 22.31 -4.82 3.57
N SER A 130 21.99 -4.47 2.32
CA SER A 130 22.01 -3.07 1.86
C SER A 130 21.10 -2.20 2.71
N LEU A 131 19.91 -2.72 3.06
CA LEU A 131 18.95 -2.02 3.90
C LEU A 131 19.50 -1.71 5.30
N SER A 132 20.25 -2.64 5.92
CA SER A 132 20.87 -2.40 7.24
C SER A 132 22.01 -1.40 7.21
N ASN A 133 22.75 -1.36 6.11
CA ASN A 133 23.86 -0.42 5.96
C ASN A 133 23.35 1.01 5.96
N LYS A 134 22.20 1.27 5.32
CA LYS A 134 21.60 2.61 5.27
C LYS A 134 20.66 2.89 6.45
N TYR A 135 19.79 1.94 6.79
CA TYR A 135 18.72 2.10 7.77
C TYR A 135 18.81 1.04 8.88
N PRO A 136 19.78 1.15 9.81
CA PRO A 136 19.96 0.16 10.88
C PRO A 136 18.72 0.03 11.80
N ALA A 137 17.89 1.07 11.88
CA ALA A 137 16.63 1.06 12.64
C ALA A 137 15.66 -0.04 12.18
N ALA A 138 15.61 -0.34 10.87
CA ALA A 138 14.72 -1.38 10.33
C ALA A 138 15.05 -2.76 10.90
N LYS A 139 16.33 -3.12 10.94
CA LYS A 139 16.83 -4.36 11.55
C LYS A 139 16.57 -4.38 13.06
N LYS A 140 16.80 -3.26 13.75
CA LYS A 140 16.59 -3.14 15.20
C LYS A 140 15.12 -3.44 15.57
N HIS A 141 14.17 -2.84 14.85
CA HIS A 141 12.74 -3.08 15.04
C HIS A 141 12.39 -4.55 14.77
N TYR A 142 12.77 -5.09 13.61
CA TYR A 142 12.52 -6.49 13.27
C TYR A 142 13.01 -7.46 14.35
N LEU A 143 14.25 -7.29 14.83
CA LEU A 143 14.82 -8.16 15.87
C LEU A 143 14.16 -7.95 17.24
N SER A 144 13.70 -6.74 17.55
CA SER A 144 12.99 -6.47 18.80
C SER A 144 11.65 -7.21 18.87
N SER A 145 10.99 -7.44 17.74
CA SER A 145 9.74 -8.22 17.66
C SER A 145 9.92 -9.71 18.06
N PHE A 146 11.16 -10.21 18.17
CA PHE A 146 11.48 -11.58 18.63
C PHE A 146 12.06 -11.66 20.05
N LYS A 147 12.08 -10.54 20.79
CA LYS A 147 12.48 -10.55 22.21
C LYS A 147 11.38 -11.15 23.08
N GLU A 148 11.71 -11.47 24.33
CA GLU A 148 10.74 -11.88 25.36
C GLU A 148 9.86 -13.08 24.97
N ASN A 149 10.42 -14.01 24.18
CA ASN A 149 9.71 -15.18 23.63
C ASN A 149 8.52 -14.82 22.72
N ASN A 150 8.53 -13.62 22.13
CA ASN A 150 7.55 -13.24 21.13
C ASN A 150 7.88 -13.85 19.76
N PHE A 151 6.83 -14.22 19.01
CA PHE A 151 6.94 -14.76 17.66
C PHE A 151 5.92 -14.06 16.77
N PRO A 152 6.33 -13.05 15.99
CA PRO A 152 5.44 -12.32 15.11
C PRO A 152 4.73 -13.26 14.13
N GLU A 153 3.43 -13.08 14.02
CA GLU A 153 2.59 -13.86 13.12
C GLU A 153 2.85 -13.47 11.66
N LEU A 154 2.67 -14.44 10.77
CA LEU A 154 2.68 -14.15 9.34
C LEU A 154 1.49 -13.25 8.98
N GLY A 155 1.68 -12.31 8.06
CA GLY A 155 0.70 -11.28 7.72
C GLY A 155 0.84 -10.00 8.55
N MET A 156 1.72 -9.96 9.55
CA MET A 156 2.09 -8.70 10.23
C MET A 156 2.97 -7.82 9.34
N VAL A 157 2.91 -6.51 9.57
CA VAL A 157 3.80 -5.53 8.95
C VAL A 157 4.29 -4.57 10.02
N ASP A 158 5.61 -4.47 10.18
CA ASP A 158 6.21 -3.45 11.03
C ASP A 158 6.62 -2.27 10.15
N PHE A 159 5.96 -1.13 10.33
CA PHE A 159 6.32 0.13 9.66
C PHE A 159 7.31 0.91 10.52
N VAL A 160 8.48 1.20 9.96
CA VAL A 160 9.57 1.89 10.66
C VAL A 160 9.86 3.19 9.93
N ILE A 161 9.66 4.33 10.59
CA ILE A 161 10.11 5.62 10.05
C ILE A 161 11.63 5.70 10.14
N VAL A 162 12.30 5.99 9.02
CA VAL A 162 13.77 6.05 8.93
C VAL A 162 14.26 7.44 8.52
N ASP A 163 13.38 8.25 7.95
CA ASP A 163 13.58 9.69 7.76
C ASP A 163 12.24 10.41 7.97
N ALA A 164 12.16 11.26 9.00
CA ALA A 164 10.95 11.98 9.32
C ALA A 164 10.74 13.23 8.46
N GLN A 165 11.82 13.86 7.98
CA GLN A 165 11.75 15.07 7.15
C GLN A 165 11.31 14.72 5.74
N GLU A 166 11.86 13.64 5.19
CA GLU A 166 11.56 13.15 3.86
C GLU A 166 10.38 12.15 3.84
N GLN A 167 9.83 11.81 5.01
CA GLN A 167 8.77 10.82 5.21
C GLN A 167 9.08 9.47 4.56
N ILE A 168 10.25 8.92 4.88
CA ILE A 168 10.69 7.61 4.39
C ILE A 168 10.43 6.55 5.44
N PHE A 169 9.74 5.50 5.03
CA PHE A 169 9.36 4.36 5.86
C PHE A 169 9.94 3.07 5.30
N ILE A 170 10.23 2.11 6.17
CA ILE A 170 10.50 0.72 5.83
C ILE A 170 9.33 -0.14 6.31
N ALA A 171 8.81 -1.00 5.44
CA ALA A 171 7.80 -1.99 5.80
C ALA A 171 8.43 -3.39 5.86
N ASN A 172 8.63 -3.91 7.07
CA ASN A 172 9.03 -5.30 7.30
C ASN A 172 7.78 -6.19 7.22
N MET A 173 7.51 -6.79 6.06
CA MET A 173 6.32 -7.64 5.85
C MET A 173 6.62 -9.09 6.22
N TYR A 174 5.98 -9.61 7.27
CA TYR A 174 6.16 -10.99 7.75
C TYR A 174 5.41 -11.98 6.84
N ALA A 175 5.99 -12.28 5.68
CA ALA A 175 5.38 -13.14 4.68
C ALA A 175 6.24 -14.35 4.30
N GLN A 176 7.31 -14.64 5.04
CA GLN A 176 8.17 -15.81 4.81
C GLN A 176 8.17 -16.75 6.03
N ASP A 177 7.68 -17.98 5.84
CA ASP A 177 7.67 -19.01 6.89
C ASP A 177 8.95 -19.85 6.87
N GLY A 178 9.91 -19.48 7.71
CA GLY A 178 11.22 -20.13 7.75
C GLY A 178 12.28 -19.45 6.88
N ILE A 179 13.39 -20.15 6.67
CA ILE A 179 14.50 -19.68 5.84
C ILE A 179 15.02 -20.83 4.96
N LYS A 180 15.45 -20.47 3.75
CA LYS A 180 16.13 -21.39 2.83
C LYS A 180 17.41 -21.92 3.46
N LYS A 181 17.55 -23.25 3.54
CA LYS A 181 18.66 -23.89 4.26
C LYS A 181 19.98 -23.82 3.51
N ASN A 182 19.95 -24.07 2.20
CA ASN A 182 21.11 -24.07 1.32
C ASN A 182 20.69 -23.80 -0.14
N ILE A 183 21.64 -23.75 -1.08
CA ILE A 183 21.36 -23.40 -2.48
C ILE A 183 20.49 -24.43 -3.22
N ASN A 184 20.59 -25.71 -2.85
CA ASN A 184 19.85 -26.83 -3.45
C ASN A 184 18.41 -26.94 -2.95
N ASP A 185 18.07 -26.22 -1.88
CA ASP A 185 16.72 -26.15 -1.34
C ASP A 185 15.78 -25.40 -2.30
N ARG A 186 14.80 -26.13 -2.85
CA ARG A 186 13.81 -25.61 -3.80
C ARG A 186 12.45 -25.34 -3.15
N LYS A 187 12.33 -25.43 -1.83
CA LYS A 187 11.07 -25.18 -1.13
C LYS A 187 10.66 -23.71 -1.27
N GLN A 188 9.36 -23.47 -1.42
CA GLN A 188 8.76 -22.15 -1.28
C GLN A 188 8.60 -21.81 0.21
N TYR A 189 9.19 -20.69 0.61
CA TYR A 189 9.12 -20.14 1.97
C TYR A 189 8.19 -18.93 2.05
N VAL A 190 8.03 -18.18 0.95
CA VAL A 190 7.03 -17.11 0.91
C VAL A 190 5.62 -17.68 0.97
N SER A 191 4.80 -17.17 1.88
CA SER A 191 3.38 -17.46 1.98
C SER A 191 2.61 -16.40 1.21
N TYR A 192 2.02 -16.76 0.07
CA TYR A 192 1.23 -15.82 -0.73
C TYR A 192 0.02 -15.27 0.02
N ALA A 193 -0.65 -16.11 0.82
CA ALA A 193 -1.76 -15.67 1.66
C ALA A 193 -1.31 -14.60 2.67
N SER A 194 -0.18 -14.82 3.34
CA SER A 194 0.37 -13.86 4.29
C SER A 194 0.90 -12.60 3.59
N LEU A 195 1.46 -12.74 2.39
CA LEU A 195 1.88 -11.60 1.57
C LEU A 195 0.68 -10.76 1.15
N GLU A 196 -0.44 -11.38 0.75
CA GLU A 196 -1.67 -10.65 0.38
C GLU A 196 -2.19 -9.81 1.57
N VAL A 197 -2.17 -10.38 2.79
CA VAL A 197 -2.52 -9.65 4.01
C VAL A 197 -1.54 -8.51 4.29
N CYS A 198 -0.23 -8.74 4.11
CA CYS A 198 0.77 -7.68 4.27
C CYS A 198 0.58 -6.54 3.28
N LEU A 199 0.28 -6.86 2.01
CA LEU A 199 0.07 -5.87 0.96
C LEU A 199 -1.22 -5.07 1.18
N GLU A 200 -2.28 -5.68 1.73
CA GLU A 200 -3.48 -4.95 2.16
C GLU A 200 -3.12 -3.90 3.23
N LYS A 201 -2.42 -4.32 4.29
CA LYS A 201 -1.96 -3.40 5.35
C LYS A 201 -1.01 -2.32 4.84
N LEU A 202 -0.10 -2.68 3.93
CA LEU A 202 0.80 -1.74 3.26
C LEU A 202 0.03 -0.69 2.46
N SER A 203 -1.00 -1.12 1.71
CA SER A 203 -1.82 -0.20 0.92
C SER A 203 -2.58 0.79 1.80
N ASP A 204 -3.16 0.31 2.90
CA ASP A 204 -3.91 1.16 3.83
C ASP A 204 -2.97 2.16 4.52
N PHE A 205 -1.80 1.70 4.97
CA PHE A 205 -0.77 2.58 5.53
C PHE A 205 -0.30 3.63 4.52
N ALA A 206 -0.05 3.23 3.27
CA ALA A 206 0.39 4.14 2.23
C ALA A 206 -0.68 5.19 1.90
N LEU A 207 -1.95 4.80 1.79
CA LEU A 207 -3.05 5.73 1.51
C LEU A 207 -3.25 6.74 2.64
N VAL A 208 -3.26 6.30 3.90
CA VAL A 208 -3.42 7.17 5.06
C VAL A 208 -2.27 8.17 5.16
N ASN A 209 -1.04 7.74 4.88
CA ASN A 209 0.16 8.58 5.02
C ASN A 209 0.57 9.27 3.70
N ARG A 210 -0.24 9.16 2.63
CA ARG A 210 0.03 9.72 1.29
C ARG A 210 1.39 9.29 0.72
N LEU A 211 1.74 8.03 0.91
CA LEU A 211 3.04 7.47 0.51
C LEU A 211 2.94 6.76 -0.84
N SER A 212 4.01 6.87 -1.62
CA SER A 212 4.28 5.90 -2.68
C SER A 212 4.92 4.63 -2.14
N VAL A 213 4.82 3.54 -2.90
CA VAL A 213 5.40 2.24 -2.56
C VAL A 213 6.60 1.96 -3.46
N GLN A 214 7.71 1.58 -2.86
CA GLN A 214 8.91 1.13 -3.54
C GLN A 214 9.31 -0.24 -3.00
N MET A 215 9.79 -1.15 -3.85
CA MET A 215 10.28 -2.45 -3.39
C MET A 215 11.30 -3.05 -4.36
N PRO A 216 12.20 -3.94 -3.91
CA PRO A 216 12.92 -4.82 -4.83
C PRO A 216 11.98 -5.89 -5.39
N ARG A 217 12.49 -6.83 -6.20
CA ARG A 217 11.77 -8.08 -6.50
C ARG A 217 11.66 -8.97 -5.25
N ILE A 218 10.63 -8.73 -4.44
CA ILE A 218 10.36 -9.44 -3.18
C ILE A 218 9.96 -10.90 -3.41
N GLY A 219 10.28 -11.77 -2.44
CA GLY A 219 9.77 -13.15 -2.33
C GLY A 219 10.28 -14.18 -3.37
N ALA A 220 10.68 -13.75 -4.56
CA ALA A 220 11.08 -14.66 -5.65
C ALA A 220 12.50 -15.25 -5.50
N GLY A 221 13.38 -14.58 -4.74
CA GLY A 221 14.75 -15.05 -4.49
C GLY A 221 14.82 -16.08 -3.37
N LEU A 222 15.28 -15.67 -2.19
CA LEU A 222 15.42 -16.55 -1.02
C LEU A 222 14.10 -17.11 -0.49
N GLY A 223 12.97 -16.46 -0.83
CA GLY A 223 11.63 -16.92 -0.48
C GLY A 223 11.10 -18.02 -1.41
N GLY A 224 11.74 -18.26 -2.57
CA GLY A 224 11.37 -19.34 -3.49
C GLY A 224 10.00 -19.19 -4.16
N GLY A 225 9.42 -17.99 -4.17
CA GLY A 225 8.14 -17.73 -4.84
C GLY A 225 8.28 -17.50 -6.35
N ASP A 226 7.16 -17.62 -7.05
CA ASP A 226 6.98 -17.17 -8.42
C ASP A 226 6.69 -15.66 -8.43
N TRP A 227 7.52 -14.92 -9.16
CA TRP A 227 7.35 -13.48 -9.28
C TRP A 227 6.03 -13.09 -9.97
N ASN A 228 5.53 -13.86 -10.94
CA ASN A 228 4.31 -13.52 -11.66
C ASN A 228 3.09 -13.54 -10.71
N VAL A 229 3.08 -14.48 -9.76
CA VAL A 229 2.05 -14.55 -8.71
C VAL A 229 2.18 -13.34 -7.78
N ILE A 230 3.40 -13.02 -7.35
CA ILE A 230 3.67 -11.88 -6.45
C ILE A 230 3.31 -10.54 -7.12
N GLU A 231 3.68 -10.37 -8.39
CA GLU A 231 3.33 -9.19 -9.20
C GLU A 231 1.82 -9.02 -9.30
N THR A 232 1.07 -10.10 -9.55
CA THR A 232 -0.39 -10.07 -9.58
C THR A 232 -0.97 -9.61 -8.23
N LEU A 233 -0.41 -10.07 -7.11
CA LEU A 233 -0.83 -9.63 -5.77
C LEU A 233 -0.54 -8.13 -5.55
N ILE A 234 0.63 -7.65 -5.97
CA ILE A 234 1.00 -6.22 -5.87
C ILE A 234 0.05 -5.38 -6.72
N GLN A 235 -0.23 -5.77 -7.96
CA GLN A 235 -1.18 -5.07 -8.82
C GLN A 235 -2.57 -5.01 -8.17
N LYS A 236 -3.07 -6.14 -7.66
CA LYS A 236 -4.38 -6.25 -7.01
C LYS A 236 -4.50 -5.42 -5.73
N LYS A 237 -3.45 -5.38 -4.90
CA LYS A 237 -3.51 -4.77 -3.56
C LYS A 237 -3.00 -3.34 -3.49
N ILE A 238 -2.03 -2.98 -4.33
CA ILE A 238 -1.40 -1.65 -4.33
C ILE A 238 -1.92 -0.84 -5.52
N CYS A 239 -1.63 -1.27 -6.74
CA CYS A 239 -1.84 -0.45 -7.93
C CYS A 239 -3.32 -0.25 -8.27
N TYR A 240 -4.17 -1.25 -8.00
CA TYR A 240 -5.63 -1.15 -8.16
C TYR A 240 -6.23 0.02 -7.35
N LYS A 241 -5.63 0.36 -6.20
CA LYS A 241 -5.99 1.52 -5.37
C LYS A 241 -5.31 2.82 -5.83
N MET A 242 -4.73 2.83 -7.03
CA MET A 242 -4.03 3.97 -7.64
C MET A 242 -2.83 4.50 -6.83
N ILE A 243 -2.23 3.65 -6.00
CA ILE A 243 -0.99 3.96 -5.28
C ILE A 243 0.17 3.83 -6.25
N ASP A 244 1.00 4.87 -6.33
CA ASP A 244 2.26 4.84 -7.08
C ASP A 244 3.15 3.71 -6.57
N CYS A 245 3.47 2.75 -7.44
CA CYS A 245 4.26 1.57 -7.08
C CYS A 245 5.44 1.37 -8.03
N SER A 246 6.64 1.29 -7.48
CA SER A 246 7.87 1.03 -8.24
C SER A 246 8.57 -0.24 -7.76
N VAL A 247 8.89 -1.14 -8.70
CA VAL A 247 9.78 -2.29 -8.46
C VAL A 247 11.15 -1.95 -9.01
N ILE A 248 12.15 -1.94 -8.13
CA ILE A 248 13.52 -1.60 -8.48
C ILE A 248 14.31 -2.90 -8.71
N THR A 249 14.95 -2.99 -9.86
CA THR A 249 15.80 -4.12 -10.26
C THR A 249 17.25 -3.68 -10.36
N LEU A 250 18.16 -4.49 -9.84
CA LEU A 250 19.60 -4.34 -10.07
C LEU A 250 19.97 -4.78 -11.49
#